data_AF-A0A1R2AW77-F1
#
_entry.id   AF-A0A1R2AW77-F1
#
_cell.length_a   1.000
_cell.length_b   1.000
_cell.length_c   1.000
_cell.angle_alpha   90.00
_cell.angle_beta   90.00
_cell.angle_gamma   90.00
#
_symmetry.space_group_name_H-M   'P 1'
#
loop_
_entity.id
_entity.type
_entity.pdbx_description
1 polymer ?
#
loop_
_entity_poly.entity_id
_entity_poly.type
_entity_poly.pdbx_seq_one_letter_code
_entity_poly.pdbx_strand_id
1 'polypeptide(L)'
;MSKLILAFALMNLLILSYSQTDNVTFRLFEKEDKDLDGILTTFQFIKGLTSAFVNLGIDNDIQLINDFGWEFAGHKKTKGSISLLLIKEWIKTEELISSFNEWRHIIEEGENHHIAGHRHISRKNALKNH
;
A
#
# COMPACT_ATOMS: atom_id res chain seq x y z
N MET A 1 -38.41 -18.08 9.99
CA MET A 1 -38.25 -16.61 10.01
C MET A 1 -36.95 -16.13 10.68
N SER A 2 -36.49 -16.71 11.80
CA SER A 2 -35.28 -16.20 12.50
C SER A 2 -33.96 -16.29 11.71
N LYS A 3 -33.76 -17.33 10.88
CA LYS A 3 -32.52 -17.51 10.10
C LYS A 3 -32.31 -16.42 9.03
N LEU A 4 -33.38 -15.96 8.39
CA LEU A 4 -33.34 -14.88 7.39
C LEU A 4 -32.99 -13.52 8.02
N ILE A 5 -33.57 -13.24 9.19
CA ILE A 5 -33.27 -12.02 9.95
C ILE A 5 -31.81 -12.03 10.42
N LEU A 6 -31.31 -13.17 10.90
CA LEU A 6 -29.92 -13.32 11.32
C LEU A 6 -28.94 -13.14 10.15
N ALA A 7 -29.24 -13.74 9.00
CA ALA A 7 -28.43 -13.58 7.79
C ALA A 7 -28.40 -12.13 7.30
N PHE A 8 -29.54 -11.43 7.33
CA PHE A 8 -29.61 -10.02 6.96
C PHE A 8 -28.83 -9.13 7.94
N ALA A 9 -28.91 -9.40 9.24
CA ALA A 9 -28.14 -8.69 10.27
C ALA A 9 -26.63 -8.90 10.10
N LEU A 10 -26.19 -10.14 9.83
CA LEU A 10 -24.78 -10.46 9.54
C LEU A 10 -24.29 -9.76 8.27
N MET A 11 -25.10 -9.75 7.21
CA MET A 11 -24.75 -9.07 5.97
C MET A 11 -24.58 -7.56 6.17
N ASN A 12 -25.48 -6.92 6.92
CA ASN A 12 -25.35 -5.48 7.24
C ASN A 12 -24.12 -5.20 8.12
N LEU A 13 -23.83 -6.07 9.09
CA LEU A 13 -22.64 -5.95 9.93
C LEU A 13 -21.34 -6.04 9.11
N LEU A 14 -21.28 -6.97 8.15
CA LEU A 14 -20.14 -7.09 7.24
C LEU A 14 -19.97 -5.83 6.40
N ILE A 15 -21.03 -5.34 5.75
CA ILE A 15 -20.99 -4.13 4.91
C ILE A 15 -20.52 -2.90 5.70
N LEU A 16 -21.04 -2.71 6.92
CA LEU A 16 -20.63 -1.60 7.80
C LEU A 16 -19.16 -1.69 8.20
N SER A 17 -18.67 -2.91 8.45
CA SER A 17 -17.28 -3.15 8.83
C SER A 17 -16.32 -2.83 7.69
N TYR A 18 -16.64 -3.21 6.45
CA TYR A 18 -15.85 -2.85 5.26
C TYR A 18 -15.77 -1.33 5.05
N SER A 19 -16.91 -0.63 5.13
CA SER A 19 -16.93 0.83 4.96
C SER A 19 -16.12 1.59 6.02
N GLN A 20 -15.99 1.02 7.23
CA GLN A 20 -15.20 1.62 8.30
C GLN A 20 -13.69 1.45 8.05
N THR A 21 -13.27 0.29 7.54
CA THR A 21 -11.86 -0.01 7.22
C THR A 21 -11.32 0.89 6.11
N ASP A 22 -12.08 1.13 5.05
CA ASP A 22 -11.70 2.05 3.97
C ASP A 22 -11.46 3.47 4.49
N ASN A 23 -12.30 3.91 5.43
CA ASN A 23 -12.21 5.24 6.03
C ASN A 23 -10.97 5.37 6.93
N VAL A 24 -10.67 4.35 7.75
CA VAL A 24 -9.46 4.34 8.59
C VAL A 24 -8.20 4.35 7.72
N THR A 25 -8.18 3.54 6.67
CA THR A 25 -7.06 3.46 5.72
C THR A 25 -6.84 4.80 5.03
N PHE A 26 -7.90 5.38 4.49
CA PHE A 26 -7.84 6.66 3.80
C PHE A 26 -7.35 7.80 4.71
N ARG A 27 -7.79 7.84 5.97
CA ARG A 27 -7.32 8.83 6.96
C ARG A 27 -5.81 8.80 7.20
N LEU A 28 -5.16 7.64 7.03
CA LEU A 28 -3.71 7.53 7.17
C LEU A 28 -2.98 8.26 6.02
N PHE A 29 -3.57 8.30 4.83
CA PHE A 29 -3.07 9.12 3.72
C PHE A 29 -3.38 10.60 3.92
N GLU A 30 -4.59 10.95 4.38
CA GLU A 30 -4.96 12.35 4.69
C GLU A 30 -4.01 12.97 5.72
N LYS A 31 -3.56 12.19 6.71
CA LYS A 31 -2.60 12.66 7.72
C LYS A 31 -1.25 13.08 7.12
N GLU A 32 -0.87 12.52 5.96
CA GLU A 32 0.40 12.83 5.31
C GLU A 32 0.32 14.05 4.39
N ASP A 33 -0.87 14.55 4.05
CA ASP A 33 -1.10 15.83 3.38
C ASP A 33 -0.86 16.98 4.39
N LYS A 34 0.35 17.54 4.41
CA LYS A 34 0.76 18.52 5.44
C LYS A 34 0.34 19.95 5.09
N ASP A 35 0.22 20.23 3.81
CA ASP A 35 -0.17 21.51 3.22
C ASP A 35 -1.67 21.58 2.91
N LEU A 36 -2.40 20.47 3.06
CA LEU A 36 -3.86 20.36 2.92
C LEU A 36 -4.33 20.75 1.51
N ASP A 37 -3.52 20.46 0.50
CA ASP A 37 -3.81 20.76 -0.90
C ASP A 37 -4.56 19.61 -1.62
N GLY A 38 -4.72 18.48 -0.93
CA GLY A 38 -5.36 17.28 -1.46
C GLY A 38 -4.45 16.43 -2.35
N ILE A 39 -3.15 16.71 -2.37
CA ILE A 39 -2.15 16.10 -3.25
C ILE A 39 -0.94 15.66 -2.42
N LEU A 40 -0.64 14.38 -2.47
CA LEU A 40 0.56 13.83 -1.84
C LEU A 40 1.73 13.85 -2.82
N THR A 41 2.90 14.30 -2.37
CA THR A 41 4.15 13.90 -3.00
C THR A 41 4.31 12.38 -2.94
N THR A 42 5.11 11.78 -3.83
CA THR A 42 5.37 10.33 -3.78
C THR A 42 5.89 9.89 -2.40
N PHE A 43 6.70 10.72 -1.72
CA PHE A 43 7.19 10.41 -0.39
C PHE A 43 6.08 10.41 0.68
N GLN A 44 5.16 11.37 0.64
CA GLN A 44 3.98 11.39 1.53
C GLN A 44 3.06 10.19 1.25
N PHE A 45 2.84 9.86 -0.02
CA PHE A 45 2.08 8.68 -0.41
C PHE A 45 2.70 7.39 0.17
N ILE A 46 4.02 7.18 0.02
CA ILE A 46 4.70 5.99 0.54
C ILE A 46 4.60 5.92 2.07
N LYS A 47 4.75 7.04 2.78
CA LYS A 47 4.55 7.08 4.23
C LYS A 47 3.12 6.69 4.63
N GLY A 48 2.13 7.20 3.91
CA GLY A 48 0.73 6.85 4.10
C GLY A 48 0.49 5.36 3.84
N LEU A 49 1.08 4.83 2.77
CA LEU A 49 1.01 3.42 2.38
C LEU A 49 1.60 2.50 3.44
N THR A 50 2.81 2.79 3.92
CA THR A 50 3.46 2.04 4.99
C THR A 50 2.64 2.07 6.28
N SER A 51 2.12 3.24 6.64
CA SER A 51 1.24 3.35 7.81
C SER A 51 -0.03 2.51 7.62
N ALA A 52 -0.67 2.59 6.45
CA ALA A 52 -1.86 1.83 6.12
C ALA A 52 -1.62 0.32 6.18
N PHE A 53 -0.58 -0.18 5.53
CA PHE A 53 -0.31 -1.61 5.42
C PHE A 53 0.04 -2.23 6.77
N VAL A 54 0.81 -1.52 7.59
CA VAL A 54 1.13 -1.95 8.96
C VAL A 54 -0.12 -1.95 9.83
N ASN A 55 -0.94 -0.89 9.79
CA ASN A 55 -2.16 -0.80 10.62
C ASN A 55 -3.23 -1.83 10.22
N LEU A 56 -3.31 -2.17 8.93
CA LEU A 56 -4.22 -3.21 8.43
C LEU A 56 -3.68 -4.63 8.63
N GLY A 57 -2.42 -4.78 9.06
CA GLY A 57 -1.77 -6.08 9.19
C GLY A 57 -1.51 -6.78 7.85
N ILE A 58 -1.42 -6.02 6.75
CA ILE A 58 -1.08 -6.53 5.42
C ILE A 58 0.37 -6.99 5.40
N ASP A 59 1.28 -6.13 5.88
CA ASP A 59 2.68 -6.48 6.07
C ASP A 59 3.36 -5.58 7.11
N ASN A 60 4.46 -6.06 7.69
CA ASN A 60 5.24 -5.37 8.72
C ASN A 60 6.65 -4.98 8.25
N ASP A 61 7.12 -5.49 7.11
CA ASP A 61 8.38 -5.11 6.50
C ASP A 61 8.23 -3.75 5.79
N ILE A 62 8.64 -2.71 6.51
CA ILE A 62 8.63 -1.32 6.03
C ILE A 62 9.44 -1.16 4.74
N GLN A 63 10.55 -1.88 4.60
CA GLN A 63 11.40 -1.74 3.41
C GLN A 63 10.67 -2.31 2.19
N LEU A 64 10.06 -3.49 2.34
CA LEU A 64 9.27 -4.12 1.29
C LEU A 64 8.08 -3.24 0.84
N ILE A 65 7.37 -2.64 1.80
CA ILE A 65 6.23 -1.74 1.50
C ILE A 65 6.71 -0.47 0.78
N ASN A 66 7.86 0.08 1.19
CA ASN A 66 8.43 1.25 0.53
C ASN A 66 8.84 0.94 -0.91
N ASP A 67 9.49 -0.20 -1.14
CA ASP A 67 9.95 -0.61 -2.47
C ASP A 67 8.75 -0.82 -3.41
N PHE A 68 7.68 -1.47 -2.94
CA PHE A 68 6.41 -1.52 -3.64
C PHE A 68 5.85 -0.13 -3.94
N GLY A 69 5.83 0.77 -2.96
CA GLY A 69 5.26 2.10 -3.12
C GLY A 69 5.96 2.92 -4.21
N TRP A 70 7.28 2.79 -4.35
CA TRP A 70 8.04 3.40 -5.44
C TRP A 70 7.67 2.81 -6.81
N GLU A 71 7.66 1.47 -6.92
CA GLU A 71 7.30 0.78 -8.16
C GLU A 71 5.88 1.10 -8.60
N PHE A 72 4.93 1.06 -7.68
CA PHE A 72 3.53 1.36 -7.94
C PHE A 72 3.34 2.81 -8.44
N ALA A 73 3.93 3.79 -7.74
CA ALA A 73 3.84 5.19 -8.14
C ALA A 73 4.49 5.47 -9.50
N GLY A 74 5.59 4.77 -9.80
CA GLY A 74 6.28 4.80 -11.09
C GLY A 74 5.42 4.22 -12.22
N HIS A 75 4.84 3.03 -12.01
CA HIS A 75 3.97 2.37 -12.98
C HIS A 75 2.72 3.20 -13.29
N LYS A 76 2.13 3.85 -12.29
CA LYS A 76 1.00 4.77 -12.44
C LYS A 76 1.36 6.11 -13.09
N LYS A 77 2.64 6.34 -13.42
CA LYS A 77 3.13 7.57 -14.10
C LYS A 77 2.65 8.84 -13.39
N THR A 78 2.67 8.84 -12.06
CA THR A 78 2.14 9.90 -11.20
C THR A 78 2.90 11.23 -11.29
N LYS A 79 4.07 11.25 -11.94
CA LYS A 79 4.94 12.44 -12.08
C LYS A 79 5.32 13.10 -10.74
N GLY A 80 5.29 12.35 -9.65
CA GLY A 80 5.67 12.85 -8.32
C GLY A 80 4.50 13.37 -7.47
N SER A 81 3.29 13.45 -8.02
CA SER A 81 2.11 14.03 -7.35
C SER A 81 0.92 13.10 -7.47
N ILE A 82 0.28 12.79 -6.33
CA ILE A 82 -0.77 11.78 -6.22
C ILE A 82 -1.94 12.38 -5.46
N SER A 83 -3.07 12.59 -6.13
CA SER A 83 -4.27 13.14 -5.48
C SER A 83 -4.84 12.17 -4.45
N LEU A 84 -5.28 12.70 -3.30
CA LEU A 84 -6.05 11.93 -2.31
C LEU A 84 -7.32 11.32 -2.91
N LEU A 85 -7.98 11.99 -3.87
CA LEU A 85 -9.16 11.43 -4.55
C LEU A 85 -8.82 10.14 -5.31
N LEU A 86 -7.65 10.10 -5.95
CA LEU A 86 -7.18 8.92 -6.68
C LEU A 86 -6.81 7.79 -5.71
N ILE A 87 -6.16 8.12 -4.59
CA ILE A 87 -5.86 7.14 -3.54
C ILE A 87 -7.14 6.54 -2.97
N LYS A 88 -8.17 7.36 -2.75
CA LYS A 88 -9.48 6.89 -2.30
C LYS A 88 -10.11 5.91 -3.28
N GLU A 89 -9.96 6.15 -4.58
CA GLU A 89 -10.40 5.22 -5.62
C GLU A 89 -9.62 3.90 -5.52
N TRP A 90 -8.29 3.94 -5.43
CA TRP A 90 -7.46 2.74 -5.31
C TRP A 90 -7.74 1.91 -4.05
N ILE A 91 -8.10 2.56 -2.94
CA ILE A 91 -8.55 1.86 -1.72
C ILE A 91 -9.89 1.17 -1.99
N LYS A 92 -10.86 1.91 -2.56
CA LYS A 92 -12.20 1.40 -2.85
C LYS A 92 -12.21 0.25 -3.84
N THR A 93 -11.30 0.24 -4.81
CA THR A 93 -11.15 -0.83 -5.81
C THR A 93 -10.21 -1.94 -5.37
N GLU A 94 -9.69 -1.88 -4.14
CA GLU A 94 -8.67 -2.80 -3.60
C GLU A 94 -7.39 -2.87 -4.45
N GLU A 95 -7.14 -1.86 -5.27
CA GLU A 95 -6.05 -1.84 -6.23
C GLU A 95 -4.67 -1.83 -5.55
N LEU A 96 -4.53 -1.11 -4.42
CA LEU A 96 -3.28 -1.11 -3.66
C LEU A 96 -2.91 -2.50 -3.13
N ILE A 97 -3.90 -3.22 -2.59
CA ILE A 97 -3.69 -4.53 -1.96
C ILE A 97 -3.45 -5.60 -3.01
N SER A 98 -4.29 -5.63 -4.05
CA SER A 98 -4.14 -6.58 -5.17
C SER A 98 -2.80 -6.40 -5.89
N SER A 99 -2.42 -5.16 -6.20
CA SER A 99 -1.13 -4.87 -6.85
C SER A 99 0.06 -5.24 -5.96
N PHE A 100 -0.05 -5.06 -4.64
CA PHE A 100 1.02 -5.45 -3.72
C PHE A 100 1.23 -6.96 -3.69
N ASN A 101 0.15 -7.73 -3.64
CA ASN A 101 0.23 -9.20 -3.62
C ASN A 101 0.79 -9.73 -4.95
N GLU A 102 0.36 -9.17 -6.08
CA GLU A 102 0.91 -9.51 -7.39
C GLU A 102 2.40 -9.16 -7.49
N TRP A 103 2.77 -7.93 -7.12
CA TRP A 103 4.16 -7.48 -7.13
C TRP A 103 5.05 -8.35 -6.24
N ARG A 104 4.59 -8.67 -5.02
CA ARG A 104 5.28 -9.56 -4.08
C ARG A 104 5.52 -10.94 -4.69
N HIS A 105 4.49 -11.52 -5.30
CA HIS A 105 4.61 -12.82 -5.92
C HIS A 105 5.66 -12.83 -7.04
N ILE A 106 5.68 -11.79 -7.88
CA ILE A 106 6.66 -11.64 -8.96
C ILE A 106 8.10 -11.54 -8.43
N ILE A 107 8.33 -10.76 -7.37
CA ILE A 107 9.69 -10.63 -6.81
C ILE A 107 10.15 -11.91 -6.10
N GLU A 108 9.25 -12.61 -5.41
CA GLU A 108 9.56 -13.88 -4.74
C GLU A 108 9.85 -14.99 -5.77
N GLU A 109 9.07 -15.07 -6.84
CA GLU A 109 9.35 -15.98 -7.97
C GLU A 109 10.64 -15.59 -8.70
N GLY A 110 10.86 -14.30 -8.92
CA GLY A 110 12.09 -13.77 -9.50
C GLY A 110 13.33 -14.13 -8.69
N GLU A 111 13.28 -14.00 -7.36
CA GLU A 111 14.35 -14.41 -6.45
C GLU A 111 14.58 -15.92 -6.46
N ASN A 112 13.53 -16.74 -6.55
CA ASN A 112 13.64 -18.19 -6.65
C ASN A 112 14.27 -18.66 -7.98
N HIS A 113 14.20 -17.84 -9.04
CA HIS A 113 14.89 -18.09 -10.31
C HIS A 113 16.30 -17.47 -10.38
N HIS A 114 16.71 -16.66 -9.40
CA HIS A 114 18.05 -16.12 -9.26
C HIS A 114 18.95 -16.95 -8.30
N ILE A 115 18.96 -18.28 -8.47
CA ILE A 115 20.11 -19.07 -8.01
C ILE A 115 21.24 -18.85 -9.03
N ALA A 116 22.34 -18.25 -8.53
CA ALA A 116 23.56 -17.86 -9.23
C ALA A 116 23.55 -16.47 -9.89
N GLY A 117 23.63 -15.44 -9.05
CA GLY A 117 24.60 -14.37 -9.28
C GLY A 117 24.06 -13.02 -9.69
N HIS A 118 23.46 -12.29 -8.75
CA HIS A 118 23.68 -10.84 -8.70
C HIS A 118 23.75 -10.37 -7.24
N ARG A 119 24.94 -9.91 -6.85
CA ARG A 119 25.19 -9.28 -5.56
C ARG A 119 24.52 -7.91 -5.59
N HIS A 120 23.43 -7.71 -4.86
CA HIS A 120 22.92 -6.37 -4.58
C HIS A 120 24.00 -5.60 -3.80
N ILE A 121 24.68 -4.66 -4.47
CA ILE A 121 25.62 -3.76 -3.80
C ILE A 121 24.78 -2.80 -2.97
N SER A 122 24.65 -3.10 -1.68
CA SER A 122 24.14 -2.17 -0.69
C SER A 122 24.99 -0.89 -0.72
N ARG A 123 24.33 0.25 -0.99
CA ARG A 123 24.93 1.59 -1.06
C ARG A 123 25.61 2.06 0.25
N LYS A 124 25.60 1.24 1.31
CA LYS A 124 26.25 1.54 2.60
C LYS A 124 27.77 1.33 2.64
N ASN A 125 28.38 0.75 1.60
CA ASN A 125 29.86 0.57 1.55
C ASN A 125 30.60 1.54 0.62
N ALA A 126 29.91 2.50 -0.02
CA ALA A 126 30.54 3.45 -0.95
C ALA A 126 31.16 4.70 -0.29
N LEU A 127 31.10 4.83 1.05
CA LEU A 127 31.56 6.03 1.78
C LEU A 127 32.63 5.73 2.85
N LYS A 128 33.38 4.64 2.73
CA LYS A 128 34.49 4.35 3.66
C LYS A 128 35.90 4.45 3.07
N ASN A 129 36.03 4.86 1.81
CA ASN A 129 37.33 5.16 1.21
C ASN A 129 37.29 6.56 0.57
N HIS A 130 37.41 7.58 1.42
CA HIS A 130 38.01 8.86 1.05
C HIS A 130 38.72 9.42 2.28
#